data_AF-A0A7C2XMK3-F1
#
_entry.id   AF-A0A7C2XMK3-F1
#
_cell.length_a   1.000
_cell.length_b   1.000
_cell.length_c   1.000
_cell.angle_alpha   90.00
_cell.angle_beta   90.00
_cell.angle_gamma   90.00
#
_symmetry.space_group_name_H-M   'P 1'
#
loop_
_entity.id
_entity.type
_entity.pdbx_description
1 polymer ?
#
loop_
_entity_poly.entity_id
_entity_poly.type
_entity_poly.pdbx_seq_one_letter_code
_entity_poly.pdbx_strand_id
1 'polypeptide(L)'
;MSEISIKTKKYDKRLVEFLKTIKGRWDPSKKEWIISVDKLNELRSKIKELNLQDYVEIPETREIKEGSITMRLSKDKKYALLRINLIAFREDIEALLKGRRSYVRFKVLPYRRKTKQ
;
A
#
# COMPACT_ATOMS: atom_id res chain seq x y z
N MET A 1 1.87 7.45 10.87
CA MET A 1 2.25 8.23 9.67
C MET A 1 3.09 7.29 8.83
N SER A 2 2.61 6.92 7.64
CA SER A 2 3.31 5.94 6.79
C SER A 2 4.32 6.69 5.92
N GLU A 3 5.59 6.29 5.97
CA GLU A 3 6.67 6.85 5.15
C GLU A 3 7.04 5.88 4.04
N ILE A 4 7.48 6.41 2.90
CA ILE A 4 7.94 5.64 1.74
C ILE A 4 9.29 6.17 1.27
N SER A 5 10.20 5.26 0.91
CA SER A 5 11.48 5.63 0.30
C SER A 5 11.35 5.63 -1.23
N ILE A 6 11.99 6.59 -1.89
CA ILE A 6 11.93 6.78 -3.34
C ILE A 6 13.35 6.87 -3.86
N LYS A 7 13.64 6.15 -4.92
CA LYS A 7 14.97 6.13 -5.51
C LYS A 7 15.01 6.99 -6.77
N THR A 8 15.92 7.95 -6.81
CA THR A 8 16.15 8.80 -7.98
C THR A 8 17.38 8.31 -8.73
N LYS A 9 17.20 7.89 -10.00
CA LYS A 9 18.28 7.36 -10.86
C LYS A 9 19.23 8.45 -11.35
N LYS A 10 18.71 9.62 -11.68
CA LYS A 10 19.54 10.80 -11.97
C LYS A 10 19.09 11.99 -11.13
N TYR A 11 20.03 12.89 -10.90
CA TYR A 11 19.78 14.14 -10.21
C TYR A 11 19.03 15.09 -11.13
N ASP A 12 17.88 15.58 -10.66
CA ASP A 12 17.15 16.69 -11.29
C ASP A 12 16.90 17.78 -10.25
N LYS A 13 17.34 19.00 -10.55
CA LYS A 13 17.26 20.14 -9.62
C LYS A 13 15.81 20.48 -9.27
N ARG A 14 14.89 20.41 -10.23
CA ARG A 14 13.47 20.76 -10.06
C ARG A 14 12.76 19.74 -9.17
N LEU A 15 13.09 18.46 -9.36
CA LEU A 15 12.56 17.39 -8.54
C LEU A 15 13.06 17.50 -7.09
N VAL A 16 14.35 17.81 -6.89
CA VAL A 16 14.93 17.97 -5.55
C VAL A 16 14.35 19.16 -4.80
N GLU A 17 14.12 20.29 -5.47
CA GLU A 17 13.44 21.44 -4.87
C GLU A 17 12.02 21.07 -4.43
N PHE A 18 11.27 20.37 -5.28
CA PHE A 18 9.94 19.89 -4.92
C PHE A 18 9.96 18.93 -3.73
N LEU A 19 10.89 17.97 -3.71
CA LEU A 19 11.06 17.02 -2.61
C LEU A 19 11.36 17.74 -1.28
N LYS A 20 12.14 18.82 -1.30
CA LYS A 20 12.35 19.69 -0.13
C LYS A 20 11.09 20.41 0.30
N THR A 21 10.29 20.96 -0.64
CA THR A 21 9.01 21.63 -0.34
C THR A 21 8.02 20.70 0.36
N ILE A 22 7.94 19.43 -0.08
CA ILE A 22 7.06 18.44 0.54
C ILE A 22 7.61 17.87 1.86
N LYS A 23 8.70 18.43 2.41
CA LYS A 23 9.39 17.95 3.62
C LYS A 23 9.95 16.52 3.48
N GLY A 24 10.40 16.16 2.29
CA GLY A 24 11.11 14.91 2.06
C GLY A 24 12.47 14.91 2.74
N ARG A 25 12.82 13.80 3.39
CA ARG A 25 14.11 13.59 4.05
C ARG A 25 15.02 12.78 3.13
N TRP A 26 16.23 13.26 2.89
CA TRP A 26 17.22 12.49 2.13
C TRP A 26 17.94 11.49 3.04
N ASP A 27 17.97 10.22 2.63
CA ASP A 27 18.77 9.16 3.25
C ASP A 27 20.05 8.93 2.41
N PRO A 28 21.22 9.44 2.86
CA PRO A 28 22.47 9.31 2.12
C PRO A 28 22.99 7.86 2.08
N SER A 29 22.60 7.00 3.02
CA SER A 29 23.06 5.60 3.06
C SER A 29 22.44 4.77 1.94
N LYS A 30 21.17 5.05 1.61
CA LYS A 30 20.44 4.35 0.54
C LYS A 30 20.41 5.10 -0.77
N LYS A 31 20.79 6.39 -0.76
CA LYS A 31 20.59 7.33 -1.88
C LYS A 31 19.12 7.42 -2.28
N GLU A 32 18.25 7.49 -1.26
CA GLU A 32 16.79 7.51 -1.41
C GLU A 32 16.18 8.71 -0.68
N TRP A 33 15.05 9.21 -1.20
CA TRP A 33 14.22 10.22 -0.54
C TRP A 33 13.09 9.55 0.23
N ILE A 34 12.99 9.86 1.52
CA ILE A 34 11.91 9.42 2.40
C ILE A 34 10.84 10.51 2.42
N ILE A 35 9.61 10.17 2.03
CA ILE A 35 8.46 11.09 2.04
C ILE A 35 7.25 10.46 2.74
N SER A 36 6.29 11.29 3.15
CA SER A 36 4.99 10.77 3.61
C SER A 36 4.19 10.19 2.44
N VAL A 37 3.51 9.07 2.69
CA VAL A 37 2.59 8.42 1.74
C VAL A 37 1.50 9.37 1.25
N ASP A 38 1.03 10.28 2.09
CA ASP A 38 -0.03 11.25 1.73
C ASP A 38 0.37 12.16 0.57
N LYS A 39 1.68 12.36 0.36
CA LYS A 39 2.24 13.25 -0.67
C LYS A 39 2.68 12.50 -1.93
N LEU A 40 2.45 11.19 -1.99
CA LEU A 40 2.79 10.38 -3.18
C LEU A 40 2.02 10.82 -4.42
N ASN A 41 0.74 11.19 -4.27
CA ASN A 41 -0.07 11.62 -5.40
C ASN A 41 0.45 12.93 -5.98
N GLU A 42 0.82 13.89 -5.13
CA GLU A 42 1.44 15.15 -5.56
C GLU A 42 2.78 14.90 -6.26
N LEU A 43 3.61 14.00 -5.72
CA LEU A 43 4.88 13.64 -6.35
C LEU A 43 4.69 12.96 -7.71
N ARG A 44 3.75 12.02 -7.83
CA ARG A 44 3.45 11.35 -9.11
C ARG A 44 2.99 12.35 -10.17
N SER A 45 2.14 13.30 -9.80
CA SER A 45 1.71 14.39 -10.68
C SER A 45 2.90 15.25 -11.12
N LYS A 46 3.77 15.63 -10.19
CA LYS A 46 4.95 16.45 -10.50
C LYS A 46 5.95 15.72 -11.40
N ILE A 47 6.18 14.42 -11.18
CA ILE A 47 7.04 13.59 -12.03
C ILE A 47 6.46 13.47 -13.44
N LYS A 48 5.13 13.35 -13.57
CA LYS A 48 4.44 13.34 -14.87
C LYS A 48 4.54 14.69 -15.59
N GLU A 49 4.38 15.80 -14.89
CA GLU A 49 4.57 17.16 -15.45
C GLU A 49 5.99 17.38 -15.96
N LEU A 50 6.99 16.92 -15.19
CA LEU A 50 8.40 17.08 -15.54
C LEU A 50 8.90 16.02 -16.53
N ASN A 51 8.06 15.06 -16.92
CA ASN A 51 8.39 13.95 -17.80
C ASN A 51 9.58 13.09 -17.29
N LEU A 52 9.66 12.89 -15.97
CA LEU A 52 10.76 12.21 -15.26
C LEU A 52 10.43 10.76 -14.86
N GLN A 53 9.48 10.13 -15.53
CA GLN A 53 8.98 8.78 -15.17
C GLN A 53 10.09 7.73 -15.16
N ASP A 54 11.03 7.79 -16.11
CA ASP A 54 12.18 6.87 -16.19
C ASP A 54 13.29 7.18 -15.17
N TYR A 55 13.24 8.35 -14.54
CA TYR A 55 14.28 8.89 -13.66
C TYR A 55 14.02 8.59 -12.19
N VAL A 56 12.80 8.16 -11.85
CA VAL A 56 12.37 7.95 -10.47
C VAL A 56 11.75 6.57 -10.34
N GLU A 57 12.40 5.71 -9.55
CA GLU A 57 11.82 4.47 -9.08
C GLU A 57 11.04 4.76 -7.80
N ILE A 58 9.74 4.97 -7.95
CA ILE A 58 8.81 4.96 -6.83
C ILE A 58 8.51 3.49 -6.56
N PRO A 59 8.88 2.92 -5.40
CA PRO A 59 8.43 1.57 -5.08
C PRO A 59 6.91 1.58 -5.14
N GLU A 60 6.34 0.59 -5.81
CA GLU A 60 4.91 0.39 -5.80
C GLU A 60 4.48 0.38 -4.35
N THR A 61 3.77 1.44 -3.96
CA THR A 61 2.99 1.43 -2.74
C THR A 61 2.07 0.26 -2.96
N ARG A 62 2.41 -0.89 -2.35
CA ARG A 62 1.48 -2.00 -2.28
C ARG A 62 0.27 -1.34 -1.66
N GLU A 63 -0.76 -1.09 -2.47
CA GLU A 63 -2.04 -0.62 -1.97
C GLU A 63 -2.26 -1.45 -0.73
N ILE A 64 -2.49 -0.79 0.40
CA ILE A 64 -2.87 -1.49 1.62
C ILE A 64 -4.19 -2.13 1.23
N LYS A 65 -4.12 -3.33 0.67
CA LYS A 65 -5.27 -4.07 0.17
C LYS A 65 -6.04 -4.31 1.44
N GLU A 66 -7.13 -3.59 1.63
CA GLU A 66 -8.08 -3.90 2.68
C GLU A 66 -8.34 -5.41 2.61
N GLY A 67 -8.14 -6.08 3.72
CA GLY A 67 -8.20 -7.53 3.79
C GLY A 67 -9.63 -7.93 3.50
N SER A 68 -9.88 -8.42 2.30
CA SER A 68 -11.21 -8.89 1.97
C SER A 68 -11.36 -10.32 2.48
N ILE A 69 -12.39 -10.51 3.30
CA ILE A 69 -12.94 -11.82 3.61
C ILE A 69 -14.13 -11.98 2.70
N THR A 70 -14.01 -12.88 1.74
CA THR A 70 -15.09 -13.17 0.81
C THR A 70 -15.64 -14.56 1.12
N MET A 71 -16.94 -14.62 1.35
CA MET A 71 -17.67 -15.87 1.53
C MET A 71 -18.44 -16.16 0.25
N ARG A 72 -18.27 -17.36 -0.29
CA ARG A 72 -19.04 -17.85 -1.44
C ARG A 72 -19.74 -19.14 -1.06
N LEU A 73 -21.05 -19.21 -1.29
CA LEU A 73 -21.78 -20.45 -1.12
C LEU A 73 -21.35 -21.47 -2.19
N SER A 74 -21.21 -22.73 -1.81
CA SER A 74 -20.95 -23.84 -2.73
C SER A 74 -22.12 -23.99 -3.72
N LYS A 75 -21.85 -24.62 -4.86
CA LYS A 75 -22.83 -24.76 -5.95
C LYS A 75 -24.07 -25.56 -5.50
N ASP A 76 -23.87 -26.51 -4.60
CA ASP A 76 -24.87 -27.36 -3.94
C ASP A 76 -25.45 -26.75 -2.64
N LYS A 77 -25.04 -25.54 -2.25
CA LYS A 77 -25.47 -24.79 -1.06
C LYS A 77 -25.22 -25.46 0.30
N LYS A 78 -24.54 -26.61 0.33
CA LYS A 78 -24.24 -27.34 1.56
C LYS A 78 -23.03 -26.76 2.32
N TYR A 79 -22.14 -26.06 1.62
CA TYR A 79 -20.90 -25.54 2.19
C TYR A 79 -20.73 -24.05 1.84
N ALA A 80 -19.96 -23.34 2.66
CA ALA A 80 -19.49 -21.99 2.35
C ALA A 80 -17.96 -22.01 2.24
N LEU A 81 -17.44 -21.48 1.14
CA LEU A 81 -16.01 -21.32 0.92
C LEU A 81 -15.62 -19.92 1.37
N LEU A 82 -14.78 -19.86 2.41
CA LEU A 82 -14.25 -18.63 2.96
C LEU A 82 -12.85 -18.38 2.37
N ARG A 83 -12.68 -17.28 1.64
CA ARG A 83 -11.37 -16.82 1.19
C ARG A 83 -10.97 -15.61 2.01
N ILE A 84 -9.92 -15.77 2.81
CA ILE A 84 -9.34 -14.72 3.66
C ILE A 84 -8.07 -14.20 2.99
N ASN A 85 -7.99 -12.89 2.73
CA ASN A 85 -6.73 -12.25 2.40
C ASN A 85 -6.03 -11.79 3.69
N LEU A 86 -5.07 -12.58 4.17
CA LEU A 86 -4.34 -12.34 5.43
C LEU A 86 -3.36 -11.16 5.36
N ILE A 87 -3.05 -10.65 4.16
CA ILE A 87 -2.06 -9.58 3.96
C ILE A 87 -2.45 -8.29 4.71
N ALA A 88 -3.74 -8.02 4.86
CA ALA A 88 -4.21 -6.84 5.59
C ALA A 88 -4.27 -6.99 7.11
N PHE A 89 -4.11 -8.23 7.60
CA PHE A 89 -4.08 -8.55 9.03
C PHE A 89 -2.66 -8.83 9.49
N ARG A 90 -1.65 -8.36 8.75
CA ARG A 90 -0.24 -8.68 9.01
C ARG A 90 0.13 -8.38 10.46
N GLU A 91 -0.25 -7.22 10.97
CA GLU A 91 0.06 -6.79 12.35
C GLU A 91 -0.67 -7.65 13.39
N ASP A 92 -1.94 -7.97 13.15
CA ASP A 92 -2.75 -8.82 14.02
C ASP A 92 -2.23 -10.27 14.05
N ILE A 93 -1.79 -10.79 12.91
CA ILE A 93 -1.18 -12.12 12.78
C ILE A 93 0.20 -12.15 13.43
N GLU A 94 1.02 -11.11 13.24
CA GLU A 94 2.31 -11.00 13.92
C GLU A 94 2.12 -10.91 15.44
N ALA A 95 1.11 -10.18 15.91
CA ALA A 95 0.76 -10.13 17.34
C ALA A 95 0.29 -11.49 17.86
N LEU A 96 -0.45 -12.25 17.06
CA LEU A 96 -0.91 -13.60 17.42
C LEU A 96 0.25 -14.61 17.47
N LEU A 97 1.14 -14.60 16.48
CA LEU A 97 2.33 -15.46 16.44
C LEU A 97 3.30 -15.15 17.59
N LYS A 98 3.41 -13.87 17.99
CA LYS A 98 4.21 -13.43 19.14
C LYS A 98 3.52 -13.68 20.49
N GLY A 99 2.33 -14.30 20.51
CA GLY A 99 1.57 -14.59 21.73
C GLY A 99 0.99 -13.35 22.43
N ARG A 100 1.06 -12.17 21.80
CA ARG A 100 0.53 -10.92 22.35
C ARG A 100 -1.00 -10.83 22.24
N ARG A 101 -1.59 -11.63 21.37
CA ARG A 101 -3.04 -11.83 21.23
C ARG A 101 -3.35 -13.30 21.02
N SER A 102 -4.47 -13.76 21.57
CA SER A 102 -4.93 -15.15 21.44
C SER A 102 -5.96 -15.35 20.32
N TYR A 103 -6.55 -14.27 19.79
CA TYR A 103 -7.55 -14.35 18.73
C TYR A 103 -7.52 -13.10 17.84
N VAL A 104 -8.00 -13.26 16.59
CA VAL A 104 -8.27 -12.18 15.64
C VAL A 104 -9.76 -12.17 15.31
N ARG A 105 -10.41 -11.01 15.41
CA ARG A 105 -11.83 -10.86 15.07
C ARG A 105 -11.98 -10.43 13.63
N PHE A 106 -12.92 -11.07 12.94
CA PHE A 106 -13.20 -10.81 11.54
C PHE A 106 -14.63 -10.33 11.36
N LYS A 107 -14.82 -9.27 10.56
CA LYS A 107 -16.16 -8.86 10.10
C LYS A 107 -16.41 -9.49 8.73
N VAL A 108 -17.31 -10.47 8.68
CA VAL A 108 -17.73 -11.08 7.42
C VAL A 108 -18.71 -10.14 6.73
N LEU A 109 -18.38 -9.68 5.53
CA LEU A 109 -19.29 -8.89 4.72
C LEU A 109 -20.20 -9.81 3.90
N PRO A 110 -21.49 -9.48 3.74
CA PRO A 110 -22.40 -10.26 2.93
C PRO A 110 -21.94 -10.28 1.46
N TYR A 111 -22.11 -11.42 0.79
CA TYR A 111 -21.80 -11.58 -0.63
C TYR A 111 -22.69 -10.65 -1.48
N ARG A 112 -22.14 -9.54 -1.96
CA ARG A 112 -22.82 -8.69 -2.95
C ARG A 112 -22.65 -9.34 -4.33
N ARG A 113 -23.73 -9.91 -4.89
CA ARG A 113 -23.77 -10.24 -6.32
C ARG A 113 -23.49 -8.95 -7.08
N LYS A 114 -22.40 -8.92 -7.87
CA LYS A 114 -22.22 -7.86 -8.87
C LYS A 114 -23.35 -8.02 -9.88
N THR A 115 -24.38 -7.20 -9.79
CA THR A 115 -25.33 -6.98 -10.88
C THR A 115 -24.50 -6.46 -12.04
N LYS A 116 -24.42 -7.23 -13.13
CA LYS A 116 -23.91 -6.72 -14.40
C LYS A 116 -24.88 -5.63 -14.84
N GLN A 117 -24.44 -4.38 -14.85
CA GLN A 117 -24.97 -3.36 -15.73
C GLN A 117 -24.15 -3.39 -17.00
#